data_AF-A0A4P8P512-F1
#
_entry.id   AF-A0A4P8P512-F1
#
_cell.length_a   1.000
_cell.length_b   1.000
_cell.length_c   1.000
_cell.angle_alpha   90.00
_cell.angle_beta   90.00
_cell.angle_gamma   90.00
#
_symmetry.space_group_name_H-M   'P 1'
#
loop_
_entity.id
_entity.type
_entity.pdbx_description
1 polymer ?
#
loop_
_entity_poly.entity_id
_entity_poly.type
_entity_poly.pdbx_seq_one_letter_code
_entity_poly.pdbx_strand_id
1 'polypeptide(L)'
;MSSNVKFAGFDLGDIMTRIVPGLVFLSSSIPYIFVVGPVPDPNNQFTILSVLILALFAGELVEMFRATVFRVPLPFRQVVYYYNDNERDLAILDRADLAFAKYANKIRSIVPLMKARESYAANKERGTIFTETKGDFEETFKNQFGFDFNTKGPHAVYSVFMSYMEGRISPSTRRLRRTLILAQNLTYAVVGAVGVMLLMSLLNFSTPAIWLSSLVMTIFLLPVLIFARTFAVVQFAYTDSLIIDYYTGRVAES
;
A
#
# COMPACT_ATOMS: atom_id res chain seq x y z
N MET A 1 -23.66 10.96 1.18
CA MET A 1 -23.43 12.08 2.10
C MET A 1 -21.93 12.34 2.19
N SER A 2 -21.45 13.44 1.60
CA SER A 2 -20.03 13.83 1.67
C SER A 2 -19.83 14.83 2.80
N SER A 3 -19.27 14.38 3.93
CA SER A 3 -18.71 15.31 4.90
C SER A 3 -17.38 15.82 4.35
N ASN A 4 -17.41 16.94 3.61
CA ASN A 4 -16.22 17.72 3.27
C ASN A 4 -15.72 18.49 4.51
N VAL A 5 -15.53 17.80 5.63
CA VAL A 5 -14.87 18.37 6.79
C VAL A 5 -13.37 18.19 6.55
N LYS A 6 -12.74 19.28 6.09
CA LYS A 6 -11.29 19.36 5.99
C LYS A 6 -10.75 19.77 7.34
N PHE A 7 -9.85 18.96 7.91
CA PHE A 7 -9.12 19.30 9.13
C PHE A 7 -7.65 19.53 8.75
N ALA A 8 -7.10 20.69 9.11
CA ALA A 8 -5.74 21.09 8.73
C ALA A 8 -5.44 20.97 7.21
N GLY A 9 -6.44 21.22 6.34
CA GLY A 9 -6.29 21.14 4.89
C GLY A 9 -6.46 19.73 4.28
N PHE A 10 -6.59 18.69 5.10
CA PHE A 10 -6.77 17.30 4.65
C PHE A 10 -8.20 16.82 4.81
N ASP A 11 -8.65 15.94 3.90
CA ASP A 11 -9.88 15.18 4.10
C ASP A 11 -9.71 14.24 5.30
N LEU A 12 -10.78 14.04 6.09
CA LEU A 12 -10.77 13.13 7.23
C LEU A 12 -10.24 11.72 6.88
N GLY A 13 -10.57 11.22 5.68
CA GLY A 13 -10.06 9.94 5.19
C GLY A 13 -8.54 9.92 5.02
N ASP A 14 -7.94 11.04 4.60
CA ASP A 14 -6.49 11.17 4.39
C ASP A 14 -5.74 11.41 5.71
N ILE A 15 -6.45 11.86 6.75
CA ILE A 15 -5.91 11.95 8.12
C ILE A 15 -5.89 10.54 8.74
N MET A 16 -6.97 9.79 8.56
CA MET A 16 -7.08 8.43 9.11
C MET A 16 -6.06 7.47 8.48
N THR A 17 -5.69 7.66 7.21
CA THR A 17 -4.61 6.88 6.55
C THR A 17 -3.22 7.17 7.10
N ARG A 18 -3.07 8.17 7.97
CA ARG A 18 -1.81 8.56 8.62
C ARG A 18 -1.83 8.27 10.11
N ILE A 19 -2.84 8.77 10.83
CA ILE A 19 -2.91 8.64 12.29
C ILE A 19 -2.97 7.17 12.71
N VAL A 20 -3.81 6.35 12.07
CA VAL A 20 -3.97 4.93 12.47
C VAL A 20 -2.65 4.16 12.27
N PRO A 21 -2.00 4.20 11.09
CA PRO A 21 -0.67 3.59 10.94
C PRO A 21 0.38 4.18 11.89
N GLY A 22 0.36 5.49 12.15
CA GLY A 22 1.28 6.12 13.09
C GLY A 22 1.13 5.64 14.52
N LEU A 23 -0.11 5.48 15.01
CA LEU A 23 -0.38 4.89 16.32
C LEU A 23 0.14 3.45 16.40
N VAL A 24 -0.08 2.66 15.36
CA VAL A 24 0.44 1.29 15.26
C VAL A 24 1.96 1.28 15.26
N PHE A 25 2.60 2.20 14.53
CA PHE A 25 4.05 2.32 14.52
C PHE A 25 4.61 2.59 15.93
N LEU A 26 4.03 3.58 16.61
CA LEU A 26 4.43 3.99 17.97
C LEU A 26 4.10 2.96 19.05
N SER A 27 3.16 2.04 18.80
CA SER A 27 2.74 1.03 19.77
C SER A 27 3.89 0.13 20.26
N SER A 28 4.96 -0.01 19.47
CA SER A 28 6.20 -0.70 19.87
C SER A 28 7.00 0.01 20.97
N SER A 29 6.86 1.34 21.05
CA SER A 29 7.66 2.20 21.94
C SER A 29 6.87 2.72 23.13
N ILE A 30 5.54 2.78 23.02
CA ILE A 30 4.65 3.26 24.08
C ILE A 30 4.80 2.45 25.39
N PRO A 31 4.81 1.11 25.39
CA PRO A 31 5.00 0.32 26.61
C PRO A 31 6.32 0.63 27.33
N TYR A 32 7.39 0.93 26.58
CA TYR A 32 8.66 1.35 27.15
C TYR A 32 8.55 2.68 27.90
N ILE A 33 7.83 3.65 27.35
CA ILE A 33 7.57 4.94 28.01
C ILE A 33 6.79 4.71 29.31
N PHE A 34 5.81 3.81 29.32
CA PHE A 34 5.00 3.50 30.51
C PHE A 34 5.75 2.73 31.60
N VAL A 35 6.70 1.86 31.23
CA VAL A 35 7.42 1.00 32.19
C VAL A 35 8.69 1.67 32.71
N VAL A 36 9.38 2.47 31.88
CA VAL A 36 10.68 3.07 32.21
C VAL A 36 10.56 4.58 32.51
N GLY A 37 9.58 5.25 31.92
CA GLY A 37 9.37 6.69 32.09
C GLY A 37 8.43 7.04 33.26
N PRO A 38 8.32 8.32 33.61
CA PRO A 38 7.27 8.79 34.52
C PRO A 38 5.90 8.47 33.92
N VAL A 39 5.04 7.79 34.68
CA VAL A 39 3.70 7.39 34.23
C VAL A 39 2.92 8.65 33.86
N PRO A 40 2.63 8.89 32.57
CA PRO A 40 1.81 10.01 32.17
C PRO A 40 0.38 9.73 32.66
N ASP A 41 -0.30 10.72 33.21
CA ASP A 41 -1.74 10.59 33.52
C ASP A 41 -2.48 10.27 32.20
N PRO A 42 -3.11 9.08 32.08
CA PRO A 42 -3.79 8.67 30.85
C PRO A 42 -5.04 9.51 30.57
N ASN A 43 -5.58 10.21 31.58
CA ASN A 43 -6.74 11.09 31.42
C ASN A 43 -6.35 12.54 31.10
N ASN A 44 -5.04 12.85 31.10
CA ASN A 44 -4.58 14.18 30.74
C ASN A 44 -4.73 14.42 29.24
N GLN A 45 -5.55 15.42 28.89
CA GLN A 45 -5.81 15.83 27.50
C GLN A 45 -4.52 16.19 26.76
N PHE A 46 -3.52 16.76 27.44
CA PHE A 46 -2.22 17.07 26.84
C PHE A 46 -1.44 15.81 26.44
N THR A 47 -1.52 14.74 27.25
CA THR A 47 -0.91 13.45 26.92
C THR A 47 -1.55 12.85 25.67
N ILE A 48 -2.88 12.82 25.63
CA ILE A 48 -3.64 12.29 24.48
C ILE A 48 -3.32 13.09 23.21
N LEU A 49 -3.35 14.42 23.30
CA LEU A 49 -3.03 15.29 22.17
C LEU A 49 -1.59 15.09 21.68
N SER A 50 -0.63 14.96 22.60
CA SER A 50 0.78 14.72 22.25
C SER A 50 0.95 13.38 21.53
N VAL A 51 0.29 12.32 21.98
CA VAL A 51 0.31 11.01 21.32
C VAL A 51 -0.31 11.09 19.92
N LEU A 52 -1.42 11.81 19.74
CA LEU A 52 -2.05 11.99 18.44
C LEU A 52 -1.17 12.78 17.47
N ILE A 53 -0.49 13.82 17.94
CA ILE A 53 0.46 14.60 17.13
C ILE A 53 1.65 13.73 16.72
N LEU A 54 2.26 13.01 17.67
CA LEU A 54 3.36 12.10 17.39
C LEU A 54 2.93 10.99 16.41
N ALA A 55 1.71 10.47 16.56
CA ALA A 55 1.16 9.49 15.63
C ALA A 55 0.96 10.08 14.24
N LEU A 56 0.49 11.32 14.11
CA LEU A 56 0.39 11.97 12.82
C LEU A 56 1.77 12.11 12.15
N PHE A 57 2.81 12.52 12.90
CA PHE A 57 4.18 12.59 12.39
C PHE A 57 4.74 11.22 11.99
N ALA A 58 4.60 10.20 12.85
CA ALA A 58 5.04 8.84 12.54
C ALA A 58 4.29 8.28 11.33
N GLY A 59 2.99 8.55 11.23
CA GLY A 59 2.15 8.19 10.10
C GLY A 59 2.57 8.85 8.79
N GLU A 60 2.93 10.13 8.84
CA GLU A 60 3.45 10.85 7.67
C GLU A 60 4.80 10.26 7.21
N LEU A 61 5.69 9.89 8.13
CA LEU A 61 6.94 9.21 7.78
C LEU A 61 6.69 7.87 7.07
N VAL A 62 5.71 7.09 7.56
CA VAL A 62 5.29 5.84 6.92
C VAL A 62 4.72 6.10 5.52
N GLU A 63 3.86 7.11 5.38
CA GLU A 63 3.27 7.50 4.10
C GLU A 63 4.33 8.00 3.10
N MET A 64 5.29 8.81 3.54
CA MET A 64 6.41 9.26 2.72
C MET A 64 7.28 8.09 2.26
N PHE A 65 7.58 7.15 3.15
CA PHE A 65 8.32 5.94 2.81
C PHE A 65 7.57 5.11 1.76
N ARG A 66 6.27 4.86 1.97
CA ARG A 66 5.40 4.17 0.99
C ARG A 66 5.40 4.89 -0.35
N ALA A 67 5.16 6.20 -0.36
CA ALA A 67 5.06 7.00 -1.58
C ALA A 67 6.38 7.04 -2.36
N THR A 68 7.52 6.90 -1.69
CA THR A 68 8.85 6.88 -2.30
C THR A 68 9.20 5.50 -2.84
N VAL A 69 9.07 4.46 -2.00
CA VAL A 69 9.57 3.11 -2.32
C VAL A 69 8.54 2.28 -3.07
N PHE A 70 7.26 2.40 -2.74
CA PHE A 70 6.17 1.56 -3.27
C PHE A 70 5.05 2.39 -3.90
N ARG A 71 5.43 3.45 -4.63
CA ARG A 71 4.50 4.38 -5.28
C ARG A 71 3.47 3.69 -6.17
N VAL A 72 3.88 2.60 -6.83
CA VAL A 72 3.09 1.92 -7.86
C VAL A 72 2.47 0.64 -7.29
N PRO A 73 1.15 0.44 -7.40
CA PRO A 73 0.51 -0.82 -7.05
C PRO A 73 1.18 -1.99 -7.76
N LEU A 74 1.38 -3.10 -7.06
CA LEU A 74 1.98 -4.29 -7.64
C LEU A 74 1.24 -4.77 -8.93
N PRO A 75 -0.10 -4.77 -8.99
CA PRO A 75 -0.79 -5.20 -10.21
C PRO A 75 -0.49 -4.28 -11.40
N PHE A 76 -0.38 -2.97 -11.18
CA PHE A 76 -0.02 -2.03 -12.24
C PHE A 76 1.42 -2.25 -12.73
N ARG A 77 2.36 -2.51 -11.81
CA ARG A 77 3.73 -2.92 -12.19
C ARG A 77 3.71 -4.16 -13.08
N GLN A 78 2.90 -5.17 -12.72
CA GLN A 78 2.74 -6.39 -13.51
C GLN A 78 2.17 -6.13 -14.90
N VAL A 79 1.24 -5.19 -15.05
CA VAL A 79 0.72 -4.77 -16.36
C VAL A 79 1.86 -4.21 -17.22
N VAL A 80 2.65 -3.28 -16.69
CA VAL A 80 3.78 -2.69 -17.44
C VAL A 80 4.83 -3.76 -17.80
N TYR A 81 5.17 -4.66 -16.87
CA TYR A 81 6.13 -5.73 -17.13
C TYR A 81 5.62 -6.77 -18.12
N TYR A 82 4.32 -7.05 -18.12
CA TYR A 82 3.71 -7.94 -19.10
C TYR A 82 3.88 -7.41 -20.53
N TYR A 83 3.86 -6.08 -20.72
CA TYR A 83 4.02 -5.44 -22.03
C TYR A 83 5.48 -5.22 -22.45
N ASN A 84 6.39 -5.04 -21.50
CA ASN A 84 7.80 -4.73 -21.79
C ASN A 84 8.64 -5.99 -22.11
N ASP A 85 8.21 -7.21 -21.75
CA ASP A 85 8.99 -8.47 -21.88
C ASP A 85 10.44 -8.43 -21.30
N ASN A 86 10.80 -7.34 -20.60
CA ASN A 86 12.15 -7.04 -20.18
C ASN A 86 12.29 -7.33 -18.68
N GLU A 87 12.53 -8.61 -18.36
CA GLU A 87 12.79 -9.07 -16.98
C GLU A 87 14.05 -8.40 -16.36
N ARG A 88 14.90 -7.75 -17.16
CA ARG A 88 16.13 -7.11 -16.65
C ARG A 88 15.84 -5.86 -15.81
N ASP A 89 14.79 -5.11 -16.13
CA ASP A 89 14.39 -3.88 -15.42
C ASP A 89 13.56 -4.13 -14.16
N LEU A 90 13.36 -5.40 -13.79
CA LEU A 90 12.84 -5.76 -12.48
C LEU A 90 13.78 -5.25 -11.39
N ALA A 91 13.34 -4.19 -10.70
CA ALA A 91 13.99 -3.69 -9.49
C ALA A 91 14.21 -4.85 -8.49
N ILE A 92 15.26 -4.78 -7.66
CA ILE A 92 15.58 -5.83 -6.68
C ILE A 92 14.38 -6.13 -5.77
N LEU A 93 13.63 -5.10 -5.38
CA LEU A 93 12.39 -5.24 -4.60
C LEU A 93 11.31 -6.03 -5.37
N ASP A 94 11.17 -5.81 -6.67
CA ASP A 94 10.21 -6.51 -7.52
C ASP A 94 10.65 -7.96 -7.80
N ARG A 95 11.97 -8.20 -7.91
CA ARG A 95 12.54 -9.56 -7.93
C ARG A 95 12.33 -10.28 -6.61
N ALA A 96 12.48 -9.58 -5.48
CA ALA A 96 12.20 -10.13 -4.17
C ALA A 96 10.72 -10.46 -4.02
N ASP A 97 9.80 -9.57 -4.43
CA ASP A 97 8.35 -9.83 -4.44
C ASP A 97 7.99 -11.02 -5.36
N LEU A 98 8.62 -11.12 -6.54
CA LEU A 98 8.45 -12.26 -7.45
C LEU A 98 9.08 -13.55 -6.93
N ALA A 99 10.23 -13.47 -6.27
CA ALA A 99 10.91 -14.61 -5.66
C ALA A 99 10.17 -15.09 -4.42
N PHE A 100 9.69 -14.19 -3.57
CA PHE A 100 8.79 -14.47 -2.45
C PHE A 100 7.48 -15.06 -2.96
N ALA A 101 6.92 -14.54 -4.05
CA ALA A 101 5.79 -15.19 -4.72
C ALA A 101 6.19 -16.61 -5.09
N LYS A 102 7.19 -16.82 -5.96
CA LYS A 102 7.68 -18.14 -6.42
C LYS A 102 7.94 -19.12 -5.27
N TYR A 103 8.60 -18.67 -4.20
CA TYR A 103 8.92 -19.48 -3.03
C TYR A 103 7.67 -19.79 -2.20
N ALA A 104 6.79 -18.81 -2.02
CA ALA A 104 5.52 -19.03 -1.37
C ALA A 104 4.54 -19.88 -2.20
N ASN A 105 4.75 -20.04 -3.51
CA ASN A 105 4.00 -20.99 -4.34
C ASN A 105 4.42 -22.44 -4.11
N LYS A 106 5.64 -22.66 -3.58
CA LYS A 106 6.05 -23.96 -3.04
C LYS A 106 5.26 -24.29 -1.76
N ILE A 107 4.80 -23.26 -1.04
CA ILE A 107 3.92 -23.34 0.14
C ILE A 107 2.48 -23.04 -0.32
N ARG A 108 1.90 -24.01 -1.05
CA ARG A 108 0.65 -23.95 -1.86
C ARG A 108 -0.64 -23.44 -1.18
N SER A 109 -0.59 -22.90 0.03
CA SER A 109 -1.76 -22.48 0.81
C SER A 109 -1.70 -21.06 1.38
N ILE A 110 -0.60 -20.30 1.25
CA ILE A 110 -0.45 -19.06 2.04
C ILE A 110 -0.48 -17.77 1.20
N VAL A 111 0.14 -17.71 0.01
CA VAL A 111 0.38 -16.42 -0.67
C VAL A 111 -0.47 -16.20 -1.94
N PRO A 112 -1.22 -15.08 -2.05
CA PRO A 112 -2.03 -14.71 -3.22
C PRO A 112 -1.21 -14.22 -4.43
N LEU A 113 0.12 -14.18 -4.32
CA LEU A 113 1.16 -13.96 -5.32
C LEU A 113 0.81 -14.51 -6.71
N MET A 114 0.64 -15.83 -6.79
CA MET A 114 0.29 -16.49 -8.06
C MET A 114 -1.19 -16.54 -8.33
N LYS A 115 -2.11 -16.54 -7.35
CA LYS A 115 -3.53 -16.43 -7.72
C LYS A 115 -3.85 -15.13 -8.43
N ALA A 116 -3.07 -14.08 -8.22
CA ALA A 116 -3.12 -12.90 -9.07
C ALA A 116 -2.65 -13.18 -10.49
N ARG A 117 -1.42 -13.67 -10.68
CA ARG A 117 -0.84 -13.96 -12.00
C ARG A 117 -1.62 -15.03 -12.77
N GLU A 118 -2.09 -16.07 -12.07
CA GLU A 118 -3.02 -17.10 -12.53
C GLU A 118 -4.44 -16.58 -12.66
N SER A 119 -4.91 -15.60 -11.88
CA SER A 119 -6.20 -14.95 -12.15
C SER A 119 -6.11 -14.04 -13.36
N TYR A 120 -4.99 -13.38 -13.65
CA TYR A 120 -4.79 -12.66 -14.92
C TYR A 120 -4.58 -13.63 -16.09
N ALA A 121 -3.86 -14.73 -15.88
CA ALA A 121 -3.64 -15.76 -16.90
C ALA A 121 -4.84 -16.70 -17.10
N ALA A 122 -5.73 -16.87 -16.12
CA ALA A 122 -6.99 -17.63 -16.21
C ALA A 122 -8.18 -16.72 -16.57
N ASN A 123 -8.13 -15.42 -16.23
CA ASN A 123 -9.01 -14.41 -16.83
C ASN A 123 -8.67 -14.13 -18.31
N LYS A 124 -7.58 -14.70 -18.82
CA LYS A 124 -7.30 -14.86 -20.25
C LYS A 124 -8.38 -15.67 -20.96
N GLU A 125 -9.02 -16.61 -20.26
CA GLU A 125 -10.10 -17.45 -20.80
C GLU A 125 -11.50 -16.91 -20.46
N ARG A 126 -11.62 -15.98 -19.50
CA ARG A 126 -12.91 -15.43 -19.04
C ARG A 126 -13.28 -14.07 -19.63
N GLY A 127 -12.63 -13.62 -20.71
CA GLY A 127 -13.02 -12.37 -21.39
C GLY A 127 -12.96 -11.17 -20.44
N THR A 128 -11.84 -10.99 -19.75
CA THR A 128 -11.59 -9.67 -19.15
C THR A 128 -11.21 -8.69 -20.25
N ILE A 129 -11.57 -7.41 -20.05
CA ILE A 129 -11.34 -6.32 -21.01
C ILE A 129 -9.89 -6.35 -21.54
N PHE A 130 -8.93 -6.82 -20.73
CA PHE A 130 -7.51 -7.00 -21.04
C PHE A 130 -7.16 -7.97 -22.17
N THR A 131 -8.02 -8.92 -22.56
CA THR A 131 -7.68 -9.93 -23.58
C THR A 131 -7.98 -9.50 -25.02
N GLU A 132 -8.98 -8.64 -25.23
CA GLU A 132 -9.26 -8.06 -26.55
C GLU A 132 -8.45 -6.78 -26.81
N THR A 133 -7.89 -6.16 -25.75
CA THR A 133 -7.18 -4.86 -25.78
C THR A 133 -5.66 -4.96 -25.56
N LYS A 134 -5.04 -6.14 -25.75
CA LYS A 134 -3.58 -6.31 -25.54
C LYS A 134 -2.72 -5.41 -26.43
N GLY A 135 -3.19 -5.06 -27.64
CA GLY A 135 -2.56 -4.01 -28.43
C GLY A 135 -2.92 -2.61 -27.93
N ASP A 136 -4.17 -2.43 -27.48
CA ASP A 136 -4.72 -1.12 -27.18
C ASP A 136 -4.05 -0.39 -26.02
N PHE A 137 -3.77 -0.99 -24.86
CA PHE A 137 -3.34 -0.15 -23.72
C PHE A 137 -1.96 0.49 -23.93
N GLU A 138 -0.94 -0.31 -24.26
CA GLU A 138 0.41 0.21 -24.50
C GLU A 138 0.44 1.11 -25.74
N GLU A 139 -0.15 0.67 -26.85
CA GLU A 139 -0.16 1.44 -28.10
C GLU A 139 -0.94 2.74 -27.93
N THR A 140 -2.09 2.71 -27.26
CA THR A 140 -2.88 3.90 -26.93
C THR A 140 -2.09 4.85 -26.03
N PHE A 141 -1.47 4.31 -24.98
CA PHE A 141 -0.70 5.14 -24.05
C PHE A 141 0.51 5.78 -24.74
N LYS A 142 1.21 5.02 -25.60
CA LYS A 142 2.33 5.51 -26.42
C LYS A 142 1.86 6.58 -27.41
N ASN A 143 0.75 6.35 -28.11
CA ASN A 143 0.20 7.30 -29.06
C ASN A 143 -0.27 8.60 -28.38
N GLN A 144 -0.81 8.50 -27.16
CA GLN A 144 -1.36 9.64 -26.44
C GLN A 144 -0.30 10.46 -25.71
N PHE A 145 0.70 9.81 -25.10
CA PHE A 145 1.69 10.47 -24.22
C PHE A 145 3.12 10.43 -24.76
N GLY A 146 3.36 9.79 -25.90
CA GLY A 146 4.72 9.56 -26.43
C GLY A 146 5.58 8.69 -25.52
N PHE A 147 4.98 7.92 -24.62
CA PHE A 147 5.68 7.13 -23.61
C PHE A 147 5.77 5.66 -24.02
N ASP A 148 6.99 5.17 -24.22
CA ASP A 148 7.25 3.77 -24.54
C ASP A 148 7.59 2.97 -23.27
N PHE A 149 6.83 1.90 -23.00
CA PHE A 149 7.01 1.06 -21.82
C PHE A 149 8.37 0.37 -21.82
N ASN A 150 8.95 0.11 -23.00
CA ASN A 150 10.26 -0.54 -23.15
C ASN A 150 11.43 0.32 -22.68
N THR A 151 11.23 1.64 -22.63
CA THR A 151 12.29 2.59 -22.26
C THR A 151 12.09 3.20 -20.88
N LYS A 152 10.94 2.95 -20.24
CA LYS A 152 10.52 3.64 -19.01
C LYS A 152 10.00 2.63 -17.99
N GLY A 153 10.60 2.64 -16.80
CA GLY A 153 10.14 1.80 -15.69
C GLY A 153 8.71 2.12 -15.23
N PRO A 154 8.07 1.21 -14.49
CA PRO A 154 6.67 1.31 -14.11
C PRO A 154 6.33 2.55 -13.26
N HIS A 155 7.30 3.09 -12.52
CA HIS A 155 7.13 4.35 -11.78
C HIS A 155 6.87 5.55 -12.70
N ALA A 156 7.60 5.64 -13.81
CA ALA A 156 7.45 6.73 -14.76
C ALA A 156 6.12 6.59 -15.50
N VAL A 157 5.80 5.40 -16.00
CA VAL A 157 4.51 5.09 -16.65
C VAL A 157 3.34 5.43 -15.74
N TYR A 158 3.36 4.93 -14.50
CA TYR A 158 2.31 5.19 -13.52
C TYR A 158 2.19 6.68 -13.18
N SER A 159 3.30 7.42 -13.10
CA SER A 159 3.25 8.85 -12.81
C SER A 159 2.53 9.65 -13.89
N VAL A 160 2.86 9.41 -15.17
CA VAL A 160 2.22 10.05 -16.32
C VAL A 160 0.74 9.67 -16.39
N PHE A 161 0.46 8.36 -16.24
CA PHE A 161 -0.89 7.85 -16.22
C PHE A 161 -1.75 8.49 -15.13
N MET A 162 -1.23 8.59 -13.90
CA MET A 162 -1.95 9.20 -12.79
C MET A 162 -2.15 10.72 -12.94
N SER A 163 -1.20 11.43 -13.57
CA SER A 163 -1.37 12.85 -13.90
C SER A 163 -2.48 13.06 -14.91
N TYR A 164 -2.60 12.20 -15.92
CA TYR A 164 -3.72 12.25 -16.86
C TYR A 164 -5.06 11.91 -16.20
N MET A 165 -5.04 10.89 -15.33
CA MET A 165 -6.24 10.46 -14.61
C MET A 165 -6.68 11.44 -13.52
N GLU A 166 -5.91 12.48 -13.23
CA GLU A 166 -6.26 13.47 -12.23
C GLU A 166 -7.59 14.15 -12.58
N GLY A 167 -8.54 14.13 -11.64
CA GLY A 167 -9.92 14.59 -11.87
C GLY A 167 -10.84 13.58 -12.56
N ARG A 168 -10.31 12.62 -13.32
CA ARG A 168 -11.08 11.61 -14.09
C ARG A 168 -11.39 10.33 -13.31
N ILE A 169 -10.72 10.13 -12.17
CA ILE A 169 -10.94 8.97 -11.30
C ILE A 169 -12.33 9.03 -10.68
N SER A 170 -13.11 7.96 -10.86
CA SER A 170 -14.46 7.83 -10.31
C SER A 170 -14.47 7.79 -8.78
N PRO A 171 -15.57 8.16 -8.12
CA PRO A 171 -15.66 8.11 -6.66
C PRO A 171 -15.39 6.72 -6.07
N SER A 172 -15.77 5.64 -6.77
CA SER A 172 -15.47 4.25 -6.38
C SER A 172 -13.97 3.96 -6.41
N THR A 173 -13.29 4.33 -7.48
CA THR A 173 -11.83 4.14 -7.61
C THR A 173 -11.06 4.97 -6.60
N ARG A 174 -11.52 6.19 -6.26
CA ARG A 174 -10.94 6.99 -5.16
C ARG A 174 -11.06 6.30 -3.80
N ARG A 175 -12.19 5.65 -3.52
CA ARG A 175 -12.38 4.88 -2.28
C ARG A 175 -11.41 3.69 -2.23
N LEU A 176 -11.30 2.93 -3.32
CA LEU A 176 -10.34 1.82 -3.42
C LEU A 176 -8.90 2.29 -3.22
N ARG A 177 -8.53 3.45 -3.80
CA ARG A 177 -7.22 4.08 -3.58
C ARG A 177 -6.96 4.40 -2.11
N ARG A 178 -7.93 5.00 -1.41
CA ARG A 178 -7.80 5.32 0.02
C ARG A 178 -7.64 4.05 0.87
N THR A 179 -8.44 3.02 0.60
CA THR A 179 -8.33 1.72 1.29
C THR A 179 -6.97 1.07 1.02
N LEU A 180 -6.47 1.14 -0.22
CA LEU A 180 -5.15 0.66 -0.59
C LEU A 180 -4.04 1.37 0.19
N ILE A 181 -4.08 2.72 0.24
CA ILE A 181 -3.08 3.52 0.96
C ILE A 181 -3.10 3.18 2.45
N LEU A 182 -4.29 3.13 3.07
CA LEU A 182 -4.44 2.76 4.47
C LEU A 182 -3.86 1.36 4.75
N ALA A 183 -4.20 0.39 3.91
CA ALA A 183 -3.73 -0.99 4.05
C ALA A 183 -2.20 -1.08 3.94
N GLN A 184 -1.61 -0.43 2.93
CA GLN A 184 -0.17 -0.39 2.73
C GLN A 184 0.54 0.29 3.91
N ASN A 185 0.07 1.46 4.33
CA ASN A 185 0.65 2.15 5.48
C ASN A 185 0.54 1.32 6.76
N LEU A 186 -0.58 0.64 6.99
CA LEU A 186 -0.75 -0.22 8.14
C LEU A 186 0.25 -1.39 8.12
N THR A 187 0.45 -2.03 6.96
CA THR A 187 1.46 -3.09 6.80
C THR A 187 2.87 -2.56 7.09
N TYR A 188 3.25 -1.42 6.51
CA TYR A 188 4.57 -0.84 6.75
C TYR A 188 4.76 -0.36 8.19
N ALA A 189 3.71 0.19 8.80
CA ALA A 189 3.73 0.58 10.20
C ALA A 189 3.98 -0.63 11.12
N VAL A 190 3.30 -1.76 10.88
CA VAL A 190 3.52 -2.99 11.66
C VAL A 190 4.94 -3.53 11.45
N VAL A 191 5.42 -3.62 10.20
CA VAL A 191 6.77 -4.11 9.90
C VAL A 191 7.82 -3.21 10.55
N GLY A 192 7.66 -1.88 10.43
CA GLY A 192 8.53 -0.90 11.05
C GLY A 192 8.52 -0.99 12.58
N ALA A 193 7.34 -1.10 13.19
CA ALA A 193 7.19 -1.28 14.64
C ALA A 193 7.83 -2.57 15.15
N VAL A 194 7.69 -3.69 14.42
CA VAL A 194 8.42 -4.93 14.73
C VAL A 194 9.93 -4.70 14.65
N GLY A 195 10.41 -3.98 13.63
CA GLY A 195 11.82 -3.61 13.51
C GLY A 195 12.33 -2.78 14.69
N VAL A 196 11.58 -1.76 15.11
CA VAL A 196 11.90 -0.95 16.30
C VAL A 196 11.91 -1.80 17.56
N MET A 197 10.90 -2.65 17.75
CA MET A 197 10.83 -3.58 18.89
C MET A 197 12.04 -4.52 18.93
N LEU A 198 12.44 -5.08 17.79
CA LEU A 198 13.64 -5.94 17.71
C LEU A 198 14.89 -5.16 18.08
N LEU A 199 15.07 -3.93 17.59
CA LEU A 199 16.19 -3.07 17.98
C LEU A 199 16.21 -2.77 19.49
N MET A 200 15.06 -2.44 20.07
CA MET A 200 14.94 -2.22 21.52
C MET A 200 15.23 -3.50 22.31
N SER A 201 14.86 -4.66 21.77
CA SER A 201 15.10 -5.96 22.40
C SER A 201 16.57 -6.33 22.48
N LEU A 202 17.40 -5.88 21.53
CA LEU A 202 18.86 -6.08 21.58
C LEU A 202 19.49 -5.39 22.80
N LEU A 203 18.89 -4.29 23.28
CA LEU A 203 19.41 -3.50 24.38
C LEU A 203 18.84 -3.92 25.74
N ASN A 204 17.62 -4.45 25.80
CA ASN A 204 16.87 -4.58 27.04
C ASN A 204 16.05 -5.89 27.17
N PHE A 205 16.48 -6.99 26.52
CA PHE A 205 15.71 -8.24 26.28
C PHE A 205 14.88 -8.78 27.46
N SER A 206 15.36 -8.61 28.70
CA SER A 206 14.72 -9.14 29.91
C SER A 206 13.67 -8.22 30.56
N THR A 207 13.44 -7.02 30.01
CA THR A 207 12.53 -6.04 30.63
C THR A 207 11.06 -6.39 30.40
N PRO A 208 10.16 -6.19 31.39
CA PRO A 208 8.71 -6.36 31.22
C PRO A 208 8.13 -5.54 30.06
N ALA A 209 8.76 -4.40 29.75
CA ALA A 209 8.39 -3.54 28.62
C ALA A 209 8.44 -4.27 27.26
N ILE A 210 9.41 -5.17 27.05
CA ILE A 210 9.53 -5.94 25.81
C ILE A 210 8.41 -6.94 25.68
N TRP A 211 8.12 -7.66 26.76
CA TRP A 211 7.05 -8.66 26.75
C TRP A 211 5.70 -8.01 26.45
N LEU A 212 5.43 -6.85 27.06
CA LEU A 212 4.23 -6.07 26.79
C LEU A 212 4.21 -5.52 25.35
N SER A 213 5.33 -5.00 24.85
CA SER A 213 5.45 -4.54 23.46
C SER A 213 5.24 -5.68 22.46
N SER A 214 5.81 -6.85 22.71
CA SER A 214 5.64 -8.05 21.89
C SER A 214 4.19 -8.52 21.86
N LEU A 215 3.49 -8.47 22.99
CA LEU A 215 2.07 -8.80 23.06
C LEU A 215 1.23 -7.84 22.21
N VAL A 216 1.44 -6.52 22.39
CA VAL A 216 0.74 -5.48 21.61
C VAL A 216 1.03 -5.61 20.12
N MET A 217 2.29 -5.85 19.75
CA MET A 217 2.68 -6.07 18.36
C MET A 217 2.06 -7.34 17.76
N THR A 218 1.91 -8.41 18.54
CA THR A 218 1.23 -9.63 18.09
C THR A 218 -0.25 -9.34 17.78
N ILE A 219 -0.91 -8.53 18.63
CA ILE A 219 -2.30 -8.10 18.42
C ILE A 219 -2.46 -7.31 17.12
N PHE A 220 -1.48 -6.48 16.72
CA PHE A 220 -1.53 -5.75 15.45
C PHE A 220 -1.07 -6.58 14.24
N LEU A 221 -0.10 -7.47 14.43
CA LEU A 221 0.45 -8.31 13.36
C LEU A 221 -0.59 -9.32 12.87
N LEU A 222 -1.37 -9.93 13.78
CA LEU A 222 -2.37 -10.94 13.42
C LEU A 222 -3.41 -10.42 12.42
N PRO A 223 -4.11 -9.29 12.65
CA PRO A 223 -5.00 -8.69 11.66
C PRO A 223 -4.30 -8.40 10.34
N VAL A 224 -3.08 -7.85 10.34
CA VAL A 224 -2.36 -7.57 9.08
C VAL A 224 -2.10 -8.85 8.30
N LEU A 225 -1.73 -9.95 8.97
CA LEU A 225 -1.54 -11.25 8.31
C LEU A 225 -2.86 -11.85 7.81
N ILE A 226 -3.94 -11.76 8.60
CA ILE A 226 -5.28 -12.25 8.23
C ILE A 226 -5.82 -11.47 7.02
N PHE A 227 -5.70 -10.14 7.05
CA PHE A 227 -6.22 -9.24 6.03
C PHE A 227 -5.26 -9.03 4.86
N ALA A 228 -4.03 -9.55 4.89
CA ALA A 228 -3.09 -9.47 3.78
C ALA A 228 -3.70 -9.93 2.44
N ARG A 229 -4.55 -10.97 2.49
CA ARG A 229 -5.30 -11.44 1.31
C ARG A 229 -6.31 -10.42 0.82
N THR A 230 -7.09 -9.86 1.72
CA THR A 230 -8.07 -8.82 1.40
C THR A 230 -7.37 -7.59 0.81
N PHE A 231 -6.21 -7.22 1.34
CA PHE A 231 -5.41 -6.12 0.81
C PHE A 231 -4.93 -6.41 -0.61
N ALA A 232 -4.48 -7.64 -0.91
CA ALA A 232 -4.14 -8.04 -2.27
C ALA A 232 -5.34 -7.85 -3.23
N VAL A 233 -6.53 -8.32 -2.85
CA VAL A 233 -7.77 -8.15 -3.65
C VAL A 233 -8.08 -6.67 -3.89
N VAL A 234 -7.93 -5.81 -2.88
CA VAL A 234 -8.13 -4.36 -3.03
C VAL A 234 -7.13 -3.74 -4.03
N GLN A 235 -5.87 -4.20 -4.06
CA GLN A 235 -4.91 -3.68 -5.04
C GLN A 235 -5.33 -4.01 -6.48
N PHE A 236 -5.83 -5.22 -6.71
CA PHE A 236 -6.32 -5.66 -8.02
C PHE A 236 -7.56 -4.88 -8.43
N ALA A 237 -8.57 -4.84 -7.56
CA ALA A 237 -9.79 -4.09 -7.80
C ALA A 237 -9.52 -2.60 -8.09
N TYR A 238 -8.57 -1.99 -7.38
CA TYR A 238 -8.13 -0.62 -7.64
C TYR A 238 -7.54 -0.46 -9.04
N THR A 239 -6.61 -1.35 -9.42
CA THR A 239 -5.91 -1.28 -10.71
C THR A 239 -6.89 -1.50 -11.87
N ASP A 240 -7.78 -2.49 -11.76
CA ASP A 240 -8.78 -2.77 -12.78
C ASP A 240 -9.75 -1.59 -12.95
N SER A 241 -10.26 -1.04 -11.83
CA SER A 241 -11.16 0.13 -11.87
C SER A 241 -10.47 1.36 -12.46
N LEU A 242 -9.18 1.54 -12.18
CA LEU A 242 -8.39 2.66 -12.69
C LEU A 242 -8.21 2.59 -14.22
N ILE A 243 -8.04 1.38 -14.76
CA ILE A 243 -7.94 1.16 -16.21
C ILE A 243 -9.30 1.31 -16.89
N ILE A 244 -10.38 0.85 -16.26
CA ILE A 244 -11.75 1.08 -16.74
C ILE A 244 -12.07 2.58 -16.79
N ASP A 245 -11.77 3.32 -15.72
CA ASP A 245 -11.96 4.78 -15.65
C ASP A 245 -11.17 5.48 -16.79
N TYR A 246 -9.99 4.99 -17.15
CA TYR A 246 -9.19 5.53 -18.25
C TYR A 246 -9.89 5.40 -19.61
N TYR A 247 -10.37 4.20 -19.94
CA TYR A 247 -11.06 3.96 -21.22
C TYR A 247 -12.42 4.64 -21.31
N THR A 248 -13.20 4.61 -20.23
CA THR A 248 -14.50 5.29 -20.19
C THR A 248 -14.36 6.80 -20.28
N GLY A 249 -13.37 7.39 -19.61
CA GLY A 249 -13.06 8.81 -19.73
C GLY A 249 -12.67 9.20 -21.15
N ARG A 250 -11.96 8.33 -21.88
CA ARG A 250 -11.59 8.57 -23.28
C ARG A 250 -12.80 8.54 -24.22
N VAL A 251 -13.72 7.57 -24.05
CA VAL A 251 -14.94 7.49 -24.87
C VAL A 251 -15.84 8.73 -24.70
N ALA A 252 -15.80 9.37 -23.52
CA ALA A 252 -16.53 10.60 -23.29
C ALA A 252 -15.93 11.84 -24.01
N GLU A 253 -14.68 11.76 -24.48
CA GLU A 253 -13.97 12.86 -25.17
C GLU A 253 -13.95 12.71 -26.70
N SER A 254 -14.29 11.53 -27.22
CA SER A 254 -14.43 11.24 -28.66
C SER A 254 -15.84 11.53 -29.17
#